data_AF-T0GYJ9-F1
#
_entry.id   AF-T0GYJ9-F1
#
_cell.length_a   1.000
_cell.length_b   1.000
_cell.length_c   1.000
_cell.angle_alpha   90.00
_cell.angle_beta   90.00
_cell.angle_gamma   90.00
#
_symmetry.space_group_name_H-M   'P 1'
#
loop_
_entity.id
_entity.type
_entity.pdbx_description
1 polymer ?
#
loop_
_entity_poly.entity_id
_entity_poly.type
_entity_poly.pdbx_seq_one_letter_code
_entity_poly.pdbx_strand_id
1 'polypeptide(L)'
;MQLYWNEIARKRATFAFLALAILVLFMWPHAAWASESGGGLPYESYLTNIRQSATGPIAYAFAVVGIVVAGGALVMGGDLNGFARALLLLVLVASLLVGANAVLSSISGGGATIAAVVPAGASMVGLA
;
A
#
# COMPACT_ATOMS: atom_id res chain seq x y z
N MET A 1 -58.53 1.07 -4.59
CA MET A 1 -57.46 1.60 -3.72
C MET A 1 -56.39 0.57 -3.33
N GLN A 2 -56.71 -0.73 -3.16
CA GLN A 2 -55.74 -1.77 -2.76
C GLN A 2 -54.63 -2.07 -3.81
N LEU A 3 -54.92 -1.92 -5.11
CA LEU A 3 -53.96 -2.18 -6.19
C LEU A 3 -52.82 -1.15 -6.24
N TYR A 4 -53.12 0.11 -5.94
CA TYR A 4 -52.14 1.21 -5.94
C TYR A 4 -51.05 1.01 -4.88
N TRP A 5 -51.44 0.51 -3.70
CA TRP A 5 -50.52 0.19 -2.61
C TRP A 5 -49.50 -0.87 -3.00
N ASN A 6 -49.93 -1.89 -3.75
CA ASN A 6 -49.04 -2.96 -4.20
C ASN A 6 -48.06 -2.50 -5.29
N GLU A 7 -48.41 -1.47 -6.07
CA GLU A 7 -47.51 -0.89 -7.06
C GLU A 7 -46.44 0.00 -6.42
N ILE A 8 -46.81 0.81 -5.43
CA ILE A 8 -45.85 1.61 -4.66
C ILE A 8 -44.90 0.70 -3.87
N ALA A 9 -45.43 -0.33 -3.20
CA ALA A 9 -44.62 -1.29 -2.45
C ALA A 9 -43.66 -2.07 -3.37
N ARG A 10 -44.12 -2.52 -4.55
CA ARG A 10 -43.26 -3.19 -5.53
C ARG A 10 -42.16 -2.28 -6.08
N LYS A 11 -42.48 -1.03 -6.46
CA LYS A 11 -41.47 -0.07 -6.94
C LYS A 11 -40.41 0.19 -5.87
N ARG A 12 -40.81 0.39 -4.61
CA ARG A 12 -39.87 0.61 -3.48
C ARG A 12 -39.00 -0.62 -3.23
N ALA A 13 -39.56 -1.82 -3.30
CA ALA A 13 -38.79 -3.07 -3.18
C ALA A 13 -37.78 -3.23 -4.33
N THR A 14 -38.18 -2.92 -5.58
CA THR A 14 -37.27 -2.94 -6.74
C THR A 14 -36.14 -1.93 -6.58
N PHE A 15 -36.42 -0.70 -6.13
CA PHE A 15 -35.39 0.31 -5.87
C PHE A 15 -34.46 -0.10 -4.73
N ALA A 16 -34.98 -0.68 -3.65
CA ALA A 16 -34.17 -1.20 -2.56
C ALA A 16 -33.26 -2.36 -3.02
N PHE A 17 -33.78 -3.24 -3.88
CA PHE A 17 -33.02 -4.35 -4.45
C PHE A 17 -31.92 -3.86 -5.41
N LEU A 18 -32.20 -2.85 -6.24
CA LEU A 18 -31.22 -2.19 -7.10
C LEU A 18 -30.14 -1.46 -6.29
N ALA A 19 -30.53 -0.72 -5.26
CA ALA A 19 -29.58 -0.03 -4.38
C ALA A 19 -28.69 -1.02 -3.63
N LEU A 20 -29.25 -2.14 -3.17
CA LEU A 20 -28.49 -3.22 -2.53
C LEU A 20 -27.57 -3.92 -3.54
N ALA A 21 -28.02 -4.16 -4.78
CA ALA A 21 -27.18 -4.70 -5.83
C ALA A 21 -26.00 -3.76 -6.18
N ILE A 22 -26.23 -2.45 -6.25
CA ILE A 22 -25.18 -1.45 -6.47
C ILE A 22 -24.21 -1.39 -5.28
N LEU A 23 -24.72 -1.47 -4.04
CA LEU A 23 -23.90 -1.54 -2.84
C LEU A 23 -23.01 -2.80 -2.83
N VAL A 24 -23.57 -3.94 -3.22
CA VAL A 24 -22.84 -5.21 -3.36
C VAL A 24 -21.80 -5.14 -4.48
N LEU A 25 -22.11 -4.48 -5.60
CA LEU A 25 -21.15 -4.23 -6.69
C LEU A 25 -20.01 -3.29 -6.26
N PHE A 26 -20.29 -2.29 -5.41
CA PHE A 26 -19.26 -1.41 -4.82
C PHE A 26 -18.44 -2.10 -3.73
N MET A 27 -19.02 -3.08 -3.04
CA MET A 27 -18.31 -3.97 -2.10
C MET A 27 -17.50 -5.05 -2.82
N TRP A 28 -17.65 -5.20 -4.14
CA TRP A 28 -16.81 -6.07 -4.94
C TRP A 28 -15.44 -5.39 -5.13
N PRO A 29 -14.33 -6.00 -4.65
CA PRO A 29 -13.00 -5.48 -4.93
C PRO A 29 -12.79 -5.54 -6.45
N HIS A 30 -12.74 -4.38 -7.10
CA HIS A 30 -12.28 -4.30 -8.47
C HIS A 30 -10.78 -4.60 -8.43
N ALA A 31 -10.41 -5.78 -8.90
CA ALA A 31 -9.00 -6.10 -9.05
C ALA A 31 -8.44 -5.33 -10.26
N ALA A 32 -7.98 -4.11 -10.05
CA ALA A 32 -7.30 -3.32 -11.07
C ALA A 32 -5.93 -3.94 -11.33
N TRP A 33 -5.71 -4.79 -12.34
CA TRP A 33 -4.38 -5.38 -12.52
C TRP A 33 -3.36 -4.32 -12.95
N ALA A 34 -2.73 -3.62 -12.01
CA ALA A 34 -1.40 -3.06 -12.22
C ALA A 34 -0.44 -4.23 -12.00
N SER A 35 -0.37 -5.11 -12.99
CA SER A 35 0.72 -6.07 -13.04
C SER A 35 2.01 -5.26 -12.94
N GLU A 36 2.88 -5.60 -12.01
CA GLU A 36 4.33 -5.46 -12.18
C GLU A 36 4.74 -6.29 -13.41
N SER A 37 4.20 -6.02 -14.59
CA SER A 37 4.70 -6.53 -15.86
C SER A 37 5.85 -5.64 -16.31
N GLY A 38 6.79 -5.37 -15.41
CA GLY A 38 8.17 -4.99 -15.74
C GLY A 38 8.90 -6.22 -16.28
N GLY A 39 8.34 -6.82 -17.32
CA GLY A 39 8.78 -8.09 -17.87
C GLY A 39 10.02 -7.93 -18.74
N GLY A 40 11.11 -8.59 -18.32
CA GLY A 40 12.07 -9.20 -19.26
C GLY A 40 13.31 -8.39 -19.65
N LEU A 41 13.55 -7.22 -19.07
CA LEU A 41 14.72 -6.40 -19.43
C LEU A 41 15.83 -6.51 -18.38
N PRO A 42 17.09 -6.84 -18.76
CA PRO A 42 18.18 -7.11 -17.80
C PRO A 42 18.47 -5.97 -16.82
N TYR A 43 18.21 -4.72 -17.22
CA TYR A 43 18.43 -3.53 -16.41
C TYR A 43 17.35 -3.28 -15.35
N GLU A 44 16.15 -3.86 -15.52
CA GLU A 44 15.03 -3.67 -14.59
C GLU A 44 15.43 -4.16 -13.19
N SER A 45 16.04 -5.35 -13.12
CA SER A 45 16.45 -5.94 -11.84
C SER A 45 17.42 -5.04 -11.09
N TYR A 46 18.33 -4.37 -11.80
CA TYR A 46 19.25 -3.41 -11.19
C TYR A 46 18.52 -2.15 -10.69
N LEU A 47 17.56 -1.62 -11.45
CA LEU A 47 16.77 -0.47 -11.04
C LEU A 47 15.90 -0.78 -9.81
N THR A 48 15.31 -1.97 -9.77
CA THR A 48 14.51 -2.45 -8.65
C THR A 48 15.37 -2.69 -7.41
N ASN A 49 16.58 -3.25 -7.57
CA ASN A 49 17.54 -3.35 -6.47
C ASN A 49 17.99 -1.98 -5.94
N ILE A 50 18.22 -0.99 -6.80
CA ILE A 50 18.56 0.38 -6.37
C ILE A 50 17.41 0.98 -5.57
N ARG A 51 16.17 0.88 -6.07
CA ARG A 51 14.98 1.35 -5.35
C ARG A 51 14.86 0.68 -3.98
N GLN A 52 14.96 -0.65 -3.93
CA GLN A 52 14.88 -1.44 -2.69
C GLN A 52 15.97 -1.05 -1.68
N SER A 53 17.20 -0.83 -2.17
CA SER A 53 18.32 -0.44 -1.32
C SER A 53 18.14 0.98 -0.76
N ALA A 54 17.63 1.91 -1.58
CA ALA A 54 17.42 3.30 -1.22
C ALA A 54 16.27 3.49 -0.22
N THR A 55 15.20 2.69 -0.31
CA THR A 55 14.05 2.78 0.59
C THR A 55 14.15 1.91 1.85
N GLY A 56 15.15 1.03 1.95
CA GLY A 56 15.33 0.14 3.10
C GLY A 56 16.72 0.24 3.75
N PRO A 57 17.70 -0.60 3.36
CA PRO A 57 19.00 -0.71 4.04
C PRO A 57 19.81 0.59 4.12
N ILE A 58 19.84 1.38 3.05
CA ILE A 58 20.65 2.61 2.99
C ILE A 58 20.03 3.68 3.90
N ALA A 59 18.71 3.85 3.84
CA ALA A 59 17.98 4.79 4.69
C ALA A 59 18.18 4.48 6.19
N TYR A 60 18.14 3.21 6.56
CA TYR A 60 18.41 2.77 7.93
C TYR A 60 19.84 3.09 8.38
N ALA A 61 20.83 2.85 7.52
CA ALA A 61 22.23 3.13 7.83
C ALA A 61 22.44 4.63 8.14
N PHE A 62 21.87 5.52 7.33
CA PHE A 62 21.95 6.97 7.58
C PHE A 62 21.24 7.39 8.87
N ALA A 63 20.10 6.77 9.20
CA ALA A 63 19.40 7.04 10.45
C ALA A 63 20.27 6.70 11.68
N VAL A 64 20.92 5.53 11.67
CA VAL A 64 21.82 5.10 12.75
C VAL A 64 23.02 6.04 12.88
N VAL A 65 23.65 6.41 11.76
CA VAL A 65 24.77 7.37 11.77
C VAL A 65 24.33 8.72 12.36
N GLY A 66 23.18 9.24 11.96
CA GLY A 66 22.65 10.50 12.49
C GLY A 66 22.43 10.45 14.00
N ILE A 67 21.90 9.34 14.53
CA ILE A 67 21.69 9.14 15.97
C ILE A 67 23.03 9.11 16.72
N VAL A 68 24.02 8.39 16.18
CA VAL A 68 25.35 8.28 16.81
C VAL A 68 26.07 9.62 16.83
N VAL A 69 26.00 10.39 15.73
CA VAL A 69 26.61 11.73 15.67
C VAL A 69 25.92 12.71 16.62
N ALA A 70 24.58 12.73 16.64
CA ALA A 70 23.82 13.58 17.57
C ALA A 70 24.08 13.20 19.04
N GLY A 71 24.11 11.90 19.35
CA GLY A 71 24.43 11.39 20.69
C GLY A 71 25.87 11.70 21.10
N GLY A 72 26.83 11.52 20.19
CA GLY A 72 28.25 11.83 20.45
C GLY A 72 28.49 13.32 20.72
N ALA A 73 27.82 14.21 19.97
CA ALA A 73 27.90 15.65 20.19
C ALA A 73 27.33 16.06 21.57
N LEU A 74 26.32 15.34 22.08
CA LEU A 74 25.72 15.61 23.38
C LEU A 74 26.62 15.17 24.55
N VAL A 75 27.26 13.99 24.43
CA VAL A 75 28.17 13.48 25.46
C VAL A 75 29.39 14.39 25.63
N MET A 76 29.83 15.05 24.56
CA MET A 76 30.92 16.03 24.57
C MET A 76 30.51 17.40 25.17
N GLY A 77 29.26 17.59 25.60
CA GLY A 77 28.79 18.82 26.24
C GLY A 77 28.29 19.91 25.27
N GLY A 78 27.87 19.53 24.06
CA GLY A 78 27.29 20.45 23.08
C GLY A 78 25.92 21.03 23.49
N ASP A 79 25.49 22.10 22.83
CA ASP A 79 24.24 22.81 23.12
C ASP A 79 23.02 21.87 23.12
N LEU A 80 22.34 21.76 24.27
CA LEU A 80 21.12 20.95 24.42
C LEU A 80 20.03 21.37 23.43
N ASN A 81 19.91 22.66 23.14
CA ASN A 81 18.98 23.17 22.15
C ASN A 81 19.40 22.78 20.71
N GLY A 82 20.70 22.71 20.44
CA GLY A 82 21.24 22.20 19.17
C GLY A 82 20.98 20.71 18.99
N PHE A 83 21.19 19.91 20.04
CA PHE A 83 20.87 18.49 20.04
C PHE A 83 19.38 18.23 19.87
N ALA A 84 18.52 18.92 20.63
CA ALA A 84 17.07 18.74 20.53
C ALA A 84 16.58 19.03 19.11
N ARG A 85 17.12 20.07 18.45
CA ARG A 85 16.85 20.34 17.03
C ARG A 85 17.33 19.22 16.12
N ALA A 86 18.56 18.71 16.33
CA ALA A 86 19.09 17.61 15.53
C ALA A 86 18.26 16.33 15.68
N LEU A 87 17.83 16.00 16.90
CA LEU A 87 17.00 14.83 17.19
C LEU A 87 15.60 14.98 16.58
N LEU A 88 14.98 16.16 16.69
CA LEU A 88 13.69 16.43 16.08
C LEU A 88 13.75 16.32 14.55
N LEU A 89 14.80 16.83 13.91
CA LEU A 89 15.00 16.69 12.47
C LEU A 89 15.21 15.23 12.06
N LEU A 90 15.95 14.46 12.86
CA LEU A 90 16.16 13.04 12.60
C LEU A 90 14.85 12.25 12.66
N VAL A 91 14.01 12.50 13.67
CA VAL A 91 12.68 11.89 13.80
C VAL A 91 11.76 12.34 12.67
N LEU A 92 11.81 13.63 12.28
CA LEU A 92 11.04 14.15 11.16
C LEU A 92 11.38 13.40 9.86
N VAL A 93 12.67 13.25 9.56
CA VAL A 93 13.15 12.54 8.36
C VAL A 93 12.78 11.06 8.43
N ALA A 94 12.97 10.39 9.57
CA ALA A 94 12.61 8.98 9.74
C ALA A 94 11.10 8.75 9.54
N SER A 95 10.26 9.61 10.12
CA SER A 95 8.80 9.57 9.94
C SER A 95 8.41 9.78 8.47
N LEU A 96 9.05 10.74 7.80
CA LEU A 96 8.78 11.04 6.39
C LEU A 96 9.20 9.89 5.48
N LEU A 97 10.30 9.19 5.76
CA LEU A 97 10.73 8.00 5.03
C LEU A 97 9.77 6.82 5.21
N VAL A 98 9.30 6.56 6.43
CA VAL A 98 8.30 5.51 6.71
C VAL A 98 6.95 5.84 6.04
N GLY A 99 6.51 7.10 6.13
CA GLY A 99 5.31 7.59 5.48
C GLY A 99 5.40 7.60 3.95
N ALA A 100 6.58 7.86 3.39
CA ALA A 100 6.80 7.87 1.94
C ALA A 100 6.51 6.50 1.31
N ASN A 101 6.86 5.40 1.96
CA ASN A 101 6.49 4.07 1.46
C ASN A 101 4.97 3.84 1.47
N ALA A 102 4.26 4.33 2.49
CA ALA A 102 2.80 4.24 2.55
C ALA A 102 2.12 5.10 1.48
N VAL A 103 2.65 6.30 1.21
CA VAL A 103 2.15 7.21 0.17
C VAL A 103 2.46 6.68 -1.23
N LEU A 104 3.68 6.16 -1.46
CA LEU A 104 4.02 5.54 -2.72
C LEU A 104 3.15 4.31 -2.97
N SER A 105 2.94 3.47 -1.94
CA SER A 105 2.05 2.31 -2.03
C SER A 105 0.58 2.68 -2.21
N SER A 106 0.10 3.80 -1.71
CA SER A 106 -1.29 4.23 -1.92
C SER A 106 -1.51 4.79 -3.33
N ILE A 107 -0.49 5.41 -3.91
CA ILE A 107 -0.50 5.94 -5.28
C ILE A 107 -0.23 4.82 -6.30
N SER A 108 0.66 3.87 -6.01
CA SER A 108 1.02 2.75 -6.89
C SER A 108 0.16 1.50 -6.71
N GLY A 109 -0.45 1.32 -5.54
CA GLY A 109 -1.27 0.16 -5.14
C GLY A 109 -2.76 0.30 -5.45
N GLY A 110 -3.18 1.32 -6.22
CA GLY A 110 -4.49 1.37 -6.87
C GLY A 110 -4.66 0.35 -8.01
N GLY A 111 -3.96 -0.77 -7.88
CA GLY A 111 -3.73 -1.79 -8.89
C GLY A 111 -3.86 -3.17 -8.25
N ALA A 112 -5.08 -3.58 -7.92
CA ALA A 112 -5.38 -4.86 -7.30
C ALA A 112 -5.03 -6.13 -8.12
N THR A 113 -4.46 -7.08 -7.39
CA THR A 113 -4.03 -8.39 -7.87
C THR A 113 -5.18 -9.40 -7.80
N ILE A 114 -5.48 -10.09 -8.92
CA ILE A 114 -6.26 -11.34 -8.84
C ILE A 114 -5.26 -12.44 -8.55
N ALA A 115 -5.28 -12.94 -7.31
CA ALA A 115 -4.88 -14.30 -7.06
C ALA A 115 -5.85 -15.18 -7.85
N ALA A 116 -5.40 -15.72 -8.98
CA ALA A 116 -6.14 -16.74 -9.70
C ALA A 116 -6.36 -17.89 -8.70
N VAL A 117 -7.57 -17.97 -8.15
CA VAL A 117 -8.02 -19.16 -7.44
C VAL A 117 -7.96 -20.27 -8.48
N VAL A 118 -6.85 -21.01 -8.48
CA VAL A 118 -6.79 -22.32 -9.13
C VAL A 118 -7.85 -23.15 -8.41
N PRO A 119 -8.94 -23.55 -9.08
CA PRO A 119 -9.95 -24.37 -8.44
C PRO A 119 -9.27 -25.65 -7.95
N ALA A 120 -9.49 -25.99 -6.69
CA ALA A 120 -8.91 -27.13 -5.97
C ALA A 120 -9.41 -28.51 -6.49
N GLY A 121 -9.51 -28.66 -7.82
CA GLY A 121 -9.96 -29.87 -8.51
C GLY A 121 -9.31 -30.09 -9.87
N ALA A 122 -8.38 -29.24 -10.33
CA ALA A 122 -7.64 -29.45 -11.57
C ALA A 122 -6.35 -30.26 -11.35
N SER A 123 -6.42 -31.36 -10.60
CA SER A 123 -5.44 -32.44 -10.69
C SER A 123 -5.84 -33.37 -11.84
N MET A 124 -5.75 -32.87 -13.07
CA MET A 124 -5.83 -33.73 -14.25
C MET A 124 -4.45 -34.37 -14.43
N VAL A 125 -4.32 -35.54 -13.80
CA VAL A 125 -3.72 -36.78 -14.33
C VAL A 125 -2.51 -36.62 -15.25
N GLY A 126 -1.41 -37.25 -14.82
CA GLY A 126 -0.10 -37.19 -15.45
C GLY A 126 -0.07 -37.52 -16.94
N LEU A 127 0.86 -36.83 -17.61
CA LEU A 127 1.52 -37.28 -18.82
C LEU A 127 3.00 -36.92 -18.66
N ALA A 128 3.71 -37.86 -18.03
CA ALA A 128 5.13 -38.11 -18.25
C ALA A 128 5.24 -39.27 -19.25
#